data_AF-A0A2D9GBQ8-F1
#
_entry.id   AF-A0A2D9GBQ8-F1
#
_cell.length_a   1.000
_cell.length_b   1.000
_cell.length_c   1.000
_cell.angle_alpha   90.00
_cell.angle_beta   90.00
_cell.angle_gamma   90.00
#
_symmetry.space_group_name_H-M   'P 1'
#
loop_
_entity.id
_entity.type
_entity.pdbx_description
1 polymer ?
#
loop_
_entity_poly.entity_id
_entity_poly.type
_entity_poly.pdbx_seq_one_letter_code
_entity_poly.pdbx_strand_id
1 'polypeptide(L)'
;MCKQKIENLLKSSDIERGLKLLKDIKNEEISESFSSLIQERVRELYFEGIIDNIQVNKGLSILKDFTPNITSLDISTCEIDELDVSQFISLISLNASYCYNLTNIIGLKKLKNLEFLNVKNSPSLLSLDVDELEDLPNVTGLRTNSGMHFGGNIEAMEEDWWEQLDFLFDELELDHLFGEIGIITISEEDFHDKTIADFRWSGPKSINVTTREKLGFWIGEDKLDEHFSQNSYIWPSDNESCLALFTNDWTFITSYTRHRDDIED
;
A
#
# COMPACT_ATOMS: atom_id res chain seq x y z
N MET A 1 38.03 -19.19 13.09
CA MET A 1 38.71 -17.87 13.16
C MET A 1 38.18 -16.88 12.11
N CYS A 2 37.96 -17.29 10.85
CA CYS A 2 37.42 -16.40 9.81
C CYS A 2 35.93 -16.02 10.03
N LYS A 3 35.04 -17.00 10.29
CA LYS A 3 33.60 -16.74 10.53
C LYS A 3 33.31 -15.77 11.69
N GLN A 4 33.91 -15.99 12.86
CA GLN A 4 33.74 -15.07 14.01
C GLN A 4 34.17 -13.63 13.69
N LYS A 5 35.24 -13.46 12.91
CA LYS A 5 35.70 -12.13 12.50
C LYS A 5 34.68 -11.46 11.57
N ILE A 6 34.14 -12.20 10.60
CA ILE A 6 33.10 -11.70 9.69
C ILE A 6 31.86 -11.30 10.48
N GLU A 7 31.38 -12.17 11.37
CA GLU A 7 30.21 -11.92 12.20
C GLU A 7 30.36 -10.64 13.03
N ASN A 8 31.52 -10.47 13.69
CA ASN A 8 31.80 -9.28 14.47
C ASN A 8 31.83 -8.00 13.62
N LEU A 9 32.29 -8.08 12.36
CA LEU A 9 32.31 -6.94 11.44
C LEU A 9 30.90 -6.61 10.93
N LEU A 10 30.08 -7.62 10.62
CA LEU A 10 28.70 -7.43 10.17
C LEU A 10 27.81 -6.83 11.28
N LYS A 11 28.06 -7.21 12.54
CA LYS A 11 27.38 -6.65 13.73
C LYS A 11 27.86 -5.24 14.11
N SER A 12 28.92 -4.74 13.47
CA SER A 12 29.41 -3.40 13.76
C SER A 12 28.52 -2.32 13.11
N SER A 13 28.77 -1.06 13.46
CA SER A 13 28.12 0.08 12.79
C SER A 13 28.56 0.25 11.33
N ASP A 14 29.65 -0.40 10.93
CA ASP A 14 30.20 -0.38 9.57
C ASP A 14 30.15 -1.80 8.98
N ILE A 15 28.96 -2.19 8.52
CA ILE A 15 28.70 -3.49 7.91
C ILE A 15 29.58 -3.74 6.66
N GLU A 16 30.00 -2.67 5.97
CA GLU A 16 30.74 -2.76 4.70
C GLU A 16 32.07 -3.51 4.84
N ARG A 17 32.72 -3.43 6.00
CA ARG A 17 33.95 -4.20 6.25
C ARG A 17 33.71 -5.69 6.26
N GLY A 18 32.57 -6.11 6.83
CA GLY A 18 32.15 -7.52 6.83
C GLY A 18 31.79 -7.99 5.44
N LEU A 19 31.00 -7.19 4.71
CA LEU A 19 30.60 -7.46 3.32
C LEU A 19 31.80 -7.54 2.37
N LYS A 20 32.75 -6.62 2.50
CA LYS A 20 34.00 -6.63 1.73
C LYS A 20 34.80 -7.90 1.99
N LEU A 21 34.93 -8.30 3.25
CA LEU A 21 35.62 -9.54 3.61
C LEU A 21 34.92 -10.77 3.04
N LEU A 22 33.58 -10.82 3.06
CA LEU A 22 32.79 -11.87 2.41
C LEU A 22 33.05 -11.93 0.90
N LYS A 23 33.05 -10.76 0.24
CA LYS A 23 33.33 -10.64 -1.19
C LYS A 23 34.75 -11.09 -1.55
N ASP A 24 35.72 -10.79 -0.70
CA ASP A 24 37.12 -11.20 -0.88
C ASP A 24 37.31 -12.72 -0.71
N ILE A 25 36.55 -13.35 0.19
CA ILE A 25 36.60 -14.80 0.44
C ILE A 25 36.06 -15.60 -0.76
N LYS A 26 35.08 -15.05 -1.50
CA LYS A 26 34.47 -15.69 -2.68
C LYS A 26 33.99 -17.12 -2.43
N ASN A 27 33.26 -17.31 -1.32
CA ASN A 27 32.71 -18.61 -0.94
C ASN A 27 31.20 -18.47 -0.67
N GLU A 28 30.39 -19.06 -1.55
CA GLU A 28 28.93 -18.98 -1.49
C GLU A 28 28.35 -19.61 -0.22
N GLU A 29 28.86 -20.76 0.22
CA GLU A 29 28.40 -21.43 1.46
C GLU A 29 28.64 -20.56 2.70
N ILE A 30 29.77 -19.84 2.73
CA ILE A 30 30.07 -18.90 3.81
C ILE A 30 29.13 -17.70 3.74
N SER A 31 28.94 -17.10 2.57
CA SER A 31 28.01 -15.97 2.38
C SER A 31 26.58 -16.32 2.79
N GLU A 32 26.08 -17.46 2.32
CA GLU A 32 24.74 -17.96 2.66
C GLU A 32 24.59 -18.19 4.17
N SER A 33 25.66 -18.66 4.85
CA SER A 33 25.62 -18.83 6.31
C SER A 33 25.47 -17.53 7.11
N PHE A 34 25.63 -16.36 6.47
CA PHE A 34 25.39 -15.05 7.05
C PHE A 34 24.13 -14.36 6.50
N SER A 35 23.36 -15.00 5.62
CA SER A 35 22.21 -14.41 4.93
C SER A 35 21.22 -13.75 5.90
N SER A 36 20.80 -14.47 6.95
CA SER A 36 19.87 -13.92 7.95
C SER A 36 20.44 -12.71 8.70
N LEU A 37 21.72 -12.76 9.08
CA LEU A 37 22.38 -11.64 9.75
C LEU A 37 22.49 -10.44 8.81
N ILE A 38 22.80 -10.65 7.53
CA ILE A 38 22.89 -9.56 6.56
C ILE A 38 21.51 -8.92 6.36
N GLN A 39 20.45 -9.71 6.25
CA GLN A 39 19.07 -9.21 6.15
C GLN A 39 18.69 -8.35 7.36
N GLU A 40 18.93 -8.85 8.58
CA GLU A 40 18.69 -8.11 9.83
C GLU A 40 19.45 -6.78 9.84
N ARG A 41 20.76 -6.82 9.56
CA ARG A 41 21.60 -5.63 9.59
C ARG A 41 21.25 -4.64 8.47
N VAL A 42 20.82 -5.12 7.30
CA VAL A 42 20.37 -4.24 6.23
C VAL A 42 19.09 -3.52 6.63
N ARG A 43 18.12 -4.25 7.19
CA ARG A 43 16.88 -3.66 7.69
C ARG A 43 17.15 -2.54 8.69
N GLU A 44 17.98 -2.80 9.71
CA GLU A 44 18.30 -1.81 10.75
C GLU A 44 19.06 -0.58 10.23
N LEU A 45 19.95 -0.76 9.25
CA LEU A 45 20.85 0.30 8.80
C LEU A 45 20.32 1.09 7.60
N TYR A 46 19.48 0.48 6.76
CA TYR A 46 19.09 1.03 5.47
C TYR A 46 17.57 1.18 5.28
N PHE A 47 16.74 0.55 6.11
CA PHE A 47 15.28 0.61 5.98
C PHE A 47 14.61 1.30 7.18
N GLU A 48 14.89 0.86 8.40
CA GLU A 48 14.21 1.37 9.60
C GLU A 48 14.57 2.84 9.90
N GLY A 49 13.56 3.71 9.86
CA GLY A 49 13.74 5.14 10.14
C GLY A 49 14.56 5.88 9.09
N ILE A 50 14.78 5.27 7.92
CA ILE A 50 15.53 5.86 6.82
C ILE A 50 14.57 6.59 5.89
N ILE A 51 14.78 7.90 5.80
CA ILE A 51 13.97 8.81 4.99
C ILE A 51 14.63 9.20 3.65
N ASP A 52 15.74 8.56 3.31
CA ASP A 52 16.52 8.85 2.11
C ASP A 52 16.54 7.63 1.17
N ASN A 53 15.95 7.81 -0.01
CA ASN A 53 15.88 6.84 -1.10
C ASN A 53 17.28 6.28 -1.47
N ILE A 54 18.34 7.09 -1.36
CA ILE A 54 19.72 6.64 -1.65
C ILE A 54 20.17 5.51 -0.70
N GLN A 55 19.83 5.61 0.59
CA GLN A 55 20.20 4.61 1.59
C GLN A 55 19.37 3.33 1.41
N VAL A 56 18.08 3.45 1.13
CA VAL A 56 17.19 2.30 0.86
C VAL A 56 17.74 1.51 -0.34
N ASN A 57 18.06 2.21 -1.44
CA ASN A 57 18.63 1.58 -2.63
C ASN A 57 19.99 0.91 -2.36
N LYS A 58 20.81 1.48 -1.48
CA LYS A 58 22.05 0.85 -1.04
C LYS A 58 21.77 -0.45 -0.28
N GLY A 59 20.79 -0.47 0.61
CA GLY A 59 20.32 -1.67 1.30
C GLY A 59 19.87 -2.76 0.34
N LEU A 60 19.00 -2.41 -0.63
CA LEU A 60 18.54 -3.32 -1.68
C LEU A 60 19.70 -3.89 -2.51
N SER A 61 20.70 -3.07 -2.85
CA SER A 61 21.90 -3.53 -3.55
C SER A 61 22.72 -4.53 -2.73
N ILE A 62 22.79 -4.36 -1.40
CA ILE A 62 23.47 -5.31 -0.52
C ILE A 62 22.72 -6.64 -0.47
N LEU A 63 21.39 -6.62 -0.32
CA LEU A 63 20.59 -7.85 -0.34
C LEU A 63 20.73 -8.59 -1.67
N LYS A 64 20.71 -7.87 -2.78
CA LYS A 64 20.95 -8.45 -4.11
C LYS A 64 22.29 -9.17 -4.19
N ASP A 65 23.36 -8.54 -3.70
CA ASP A 65 24.73 -9.07 -3.82
C ASP A 65 25.02 -10.23 -2.86
N PHE A 66 24.39 -10.24 -1.68
CA PHE A 66 24.78 -11.14 -0.59
C PHE A 66 23.67 -12.10 -0.12
N THR A 67 22.42 -11.88 -0.51
CA THR A 67 21.27 -12.72 -0.12
C THR A 67 20.38 -13.03 -1.33
N PRO A 68 20.91 -13.68 -2.38
CA PRO A 68 20.18 -13.89 -3.64
C PRO A 68 18.95 -14.80 -3.50
N ASN A 69 18.87 -15.59 -2.42
CA ASN A 69 17.77 -16.50 -2.13
C ASN A 69 16.80 -15.95 -1.07
N ILE A 70 16.74 -14.62 -0.88
CA ILE A 70 15.82 -14.00 0.07
C ILE A 70 14.36 -14.35 -0.30
N THR A 71 13.59 -14.77 0.70
CA THR A 71 12.18 -15.18 0.54
C THR A 71 11.20 -14.16 1.11
N SER A 72 11.67 -13.25 1.95
CA SER A 72 10.85 -12.18 2.53
C SER A 72 11.62 -10.86 2.48
N LEU A 73 11.01 -9.84 1.87
CA LEU A 73 11.53 -8.49 1.85
C LEU A 73 10.56 -7.56 2.57
N ASP A 74 11.04 -6.88 3.60
CA ASP A 74 10.31 -5.83 4.30
C ASP A 74 11.02 -4.50 4.10
N ILE A 75 10.36 -3.62 3.34
CA ILE A 75 10.75 -2.23 3.14
C ILE A 75 9.67 -1.28 3.68
N SER A 76 8.83 -1.75 4.59
CA SER A 76 7.77 -0.91 5.14
C SER A 76 8.33 0.37 5.74
N THR A 77 7.59 1.47 5.62
CA THR A 77 7.99 2.82 6.06
C THR A 77 9.20 3.42 5.35
N CYS A 78 9.77 2.74 4.34
CA CYS A 78 10.89 3.30 3.58
C CYS A 78 10.43 4.45 2.67
N GLU A 79 11.24 5.50 2.60
CA GLU A 79 11.10 6.56 1.61
C GLU A 79 11.75 6.13 0.29
N ILE A 80 10.93 5.64 -0.64
CA ILE A 80 11.36 5.17 -1.96
C ILE A 80 10.29 5.49 -3.01
N ASP A 81 10.72 5.96 -4.18
CA ASP A 81 9.81 6.36 -5.26
C ASP A 81 9.42 5.19 -6.17
N GLU A 82 10.39 4.32 -6.46
CA GLU A 82 10.22 3.14 -7.30
C GLU A 82 11.00 1.96 -6.69
N LEU A 83 10.37 0.78 -6.65
CA LEU A 83 10.99 -0.44 -6.14
C LEU A 83 11.21 -1.44 -7.29
N ASP A 84 12.45 -1.77 -7.63
CA ASP A 84 12.76 -2.88 -8.55
C ASP A 84 12.98 -4.18 -7.78
N VAL A 85 12.02 -5.11 -7.87
CA VAL A 85 12.11 -6.44 -7.25
C VAL A 85 12.55 -7.53 -8.22
N SER A 86 12.89 -7.19 -9.47
CA SER A 86 13.14 -8.14 -10.54
C SER A 86 14.30 -9.12 -10.31
N GLN A 87 15.15 -8.85 -9.33
CA GLN A 87 16.30 -9.65 -8.96
C GLN A 87 16.01 -10.62 -7.81
N PHE A 88 14.94 -10.42 -7.04
CA PHE A 88 14.60 -11.22 -5.87
C PHE A 88 13.63 -12.36 -6.23
N ILE A 89 14.00 -13.17 -7.23
CA ILE A 89 13.12 -14.18 -7.85
C ILE A 89 12.59 -15.26 -6.89
N SER A 90 13.21 -15.40 -5.72
CA SER A 90 12.83 -16.33 -4.66
C SER A 90 11.85 -15.74 -3.63
N LEU A 91 11.42 -14.48 -3.80
CA LEU A 91 10.48 -13.85 -2.88
C LEU A 91 9.13 -14.57 -2.85
N ILE A 92 8.68 -14.79 -1.62
CA ILE A 92 7.37 -15.31 -1.24
C ILE A 92 6.54 -14.19 -0.61
N SER A 93 7.17 -13.28 0.12
CA SER A 93 6.51 -12.16 0.80
C SER A 93 7.21 -10.83 0.52
N LEU A 94 6.43 -9.82 0.14
CA LEU A 94 6.86 -8.43 0.01
C LEU A 94 5.97 -7.54 0.88
N ASN A 95 6.57 -6.89 1.87
CA ASN A 95 5.94 -5.83 2.64
C ASN A 95 6.49 -4.47 2.20
N ALA A 96 5.65 -3.70 1.51
CA ALA A 96 5.89 -2.32 1.07
C ALA A 96 4.78 -1.41 1.57
N SER A 97 4.32 -1.64 2.80
CA SER A 97 3.32 -0.82 3.47
C SER A 97 3.92 0.46 4.04
N TYR A 98 3.10 1.50 4.18
CA TYR A 98 3.50 2.82 4.68
C TYR A 98 4.60 3.49 3.84
N CYS A 99 4.70 3.13 2.56
CA CYS A 99 5.64 3.76 1.63
C CYS A 99 4.92 4.88 0.88
N TYR A 100 4.83 6.06 1.51
CA TYR A 100 4.00 7.18 1.02
C TYR A 100 4.40 7.69 -0.36
N ASN A 101 5.68 7.62 -0.71
CA ASN A 101 6.22 8.10 -2.00
C ASN A 101 6.34 6.99 -3.06
N LEU A 102 6.05 5.74 -2.72
CA LEU A 102 6.19 4.62 -3.66
C LEU A 102 5.12 4.72 -4.75
N THR A 103 5.57 4.99 -5.98
CA THR A 103 4.69 5.18 -7.15
C THR A 103 4.58 3.92 -8.00
N ASN A 104 5.59 3.04 -7.96
CA ASN A 104 5.66 1.86 -8.82
C ASN A 104 6.50 0.73 -8.21
N ILE A 105 6.12 -0.52 -8.49
CA ILE A 105 6.94 -1.71 -8.20
C ILE A 105 7.22 -2.44 -9.52
N ILE A 106 8.49 -2.47 -9.91
CA ILE A 106 8.95 -3.05 -11.16
C ILE A 106 9.32 -4.51 -10.96
N GLY A 107 8.83 -5.38 -11.85
CA GLY A 107 9.29 -6.76 -11.96
C GLY A 107 8.47 -7.78 -11.17
N LEU A 108 7.31 -7.41 -10.64
CA LEU A 108 6.38 -8.31 -9.92
C LEU A 108 6.06 -9.57 -10.74
N LYS A 109 5.80 -9.46 -12.05
CA LYS A 109 5.59 -10.63 -12.93
C LYS A 109 6.71 -11.69 -12.95
N LYS A 110 7.92 -11.33 -12.52
CA LYS A 110 9.06 -12.27 -12.44
C LYS A 110 9.05 -13.07 -11.14
N LEU A 111 8.32 -12.63 -10.12
CA LEU A 111 8.26 -13.26 -8.80
C LEU A 111 7.23 -14.40 -8.79
N LYS A 112 7.59 -15.52 -9.43
CA LYS A 112 6.69 -16.68 -9.59
C LYS A 112 6.30 -17.39 -8.30
N ASN A 113 6.99 -17.09 -7.20
CA ASN A 113 6.72 -17.66 -5.88
C ASN A 113 6.05 -16.65 -4.93
N LEU A 114 5.75 -15.43 -5.38
CA LEU A 114 5.16 -14.41 -4.52
C LEU A 114 3.75 -14.84 -4.13
N GLU A 115 3.50 -14.91 -2.83
CA GLU A 115 2.20 -15.28 -2.26
C GLU A 115 1.58 -14.12 -1.47
N PHE A 116 2.41 -13.19 -0.99
CA PHE A 116 1.97 -12.08 -0.14
C PHE A 116 2.54 -10.75 -0.64
N LEU A 117 1.64 -9.82 -0.95
CA LEU A 117 1.95 -8.42 -1.26
C LEU A 117 1.17 -7.50 -0.32
N ASN A 118 1.87 -6.83 0.59
CA ASN A 118 1.28 -5.83 1.46
C ASN A 118 1.73 -4.42 1.03
N VAL A 119 0.78 -3.61 0.57
CA VAL A 119 0.97 -2.21 0.15
C VAL A 119 -0.01 -1.26 0.87
N LYS A 120 -0.51 -1.66 2.06
CA LYS A 120 -1.32 -0.78 2.93
C LYS A 120 -0.61 0.55 3.20
N ASN A 121 -1.32 1.66 3.24
CA ASN A 121 -0.77 3.00 3.51
C ASN A 121 0.31 3.44 2.51
N SER A 122 0.25 2.96 1.27
CA SER A 122 1.15 3.39 0.18
C SER A 122 0.35 4.10 -0.93
N PRO A 123 -0.23 5.28 -0.63
CA PRO A 123 -1.28 5.91 -1.46
C PRO A 123 -0.82 6.41 -2.84
N SER A 124 0.48 6.61 -3.03
CA SER A 124 1.03 7.01 -4.33
C SER A 124 1.16 5.84 -5.32
N LEU A 125 0.96 4.59 -4.85
CA LEU A 125 1.12 3.38 -5.64
C LEU A 125 -0.13 3.08 -6.46
N LEU A 126 -0.39 3.91 -7.46
CA LEU A 126 -1.59 3.84 -8.31
C LEU A 126 -1.32 3.23 -9.69
N SER A 127 -0.05 2.97 -10.01
CA SER A 127 0.41 2.57 -11.34
C SER A 127 0.68 1.06 -11.48
N LEU A 128 0.34 0.26 -10.47
CA LEU A 128 0.47 -1.18 -10.56
C LEU A 128 -0.50 -1.73 -11.60
N ASP A 129 0.04 -2.54 -12.51
CA ASP A 129 -0.76 -3.32 -13.44
C ASP A 129 -1.49 -4.41 -12.65
N VAL A 130 -2.77 -4.16 -12.36
CA VAL A 130 -3.59 -5.04 -11.53
C VAL A 130 -3.76 -6.42 -12.14
N ASP A 131 -3.68 -6.52 -13.48
CA ASP A 131 -3.70 -7.79 -14.19
C ASP A 131 -2.43 -8.61 -13.91
N GLU A 132 -1.28 -7.96 -13.63
CA GLU A 132 -0.06 -8.65 -13.18
C GLU A 132 -0.21 -9.25 -11.76
N LEU A 133 -1.28 -8.90 -11.03
CA LEU A 133 -1.55 -9.34 -9.65
C LEU A 133 -2.68 -10.36 -9.54
N GLU A 134 -3.42 -10.66 -10.62
CA GLU A 134 -4.61 -11.53 -10.63
C GLU A 134 -4.32 -12.92 -10.02
N ASP A 135 -3.14 -13.47 -10.28
CA ASP A 135 -2.72 -14.79 -9.78
C ASP A 135 -2.20 -14.78 -8.32
N LEU A 136 -2.04 -13.60 -7.69
CA LEU A 136 -1.52 -13.51 -6.32
C LEU A 136 -2.62 -13.85 -5.31
N PRO A 137 -2.36 -14.78 -4.36
CA PRO A 137 -3.38 -15.22 -3.43
C PRO A 137 -3.69 -14.18 -2.34
N ASN A 138 -2.69 -13.40 -1.92
CA ASN A 138 -2.86 -12.42 -0.83
C ASN A 138 -2.27 -11.06 -1.20
N VAL A 139 -3.12 -10.15 -1.65
CA VAL A 139 -2.77 -8.75 -1.88
C VAL A 139 -3.58 -7.88 -0.93
N THR A 140 -2.97 -6.88 -0.30
CA THR A 140 -3.67 -5.97 0.61
C THR A 140 -3.20 -4.53 0.45
N GLY A 141 -4.15 -3.59 0.49
CA GLY A 141 -3.87 -2.17 0.36
C GLY A 141 -3.74 -1.66 -1.07
N LEU A 142 -3.99 -2.51 -2.08
CA LEU A 142 -3.86 -2.15 -3.48
C LEU A 142 -4.89 -1.09 -3.87
N ARG A 143 -4.41 -0.05 -4.57
CA ARG A 143 -5.22 1.09 -5.03
C ARG A 143 -4.96 1.36 -6.50
N THR A 144 -5.98 1.91 -7.14
CA THR A 144 -5.94 2.47 -8.49
C THR A 144 -6.44 3.91 -8.42
N ASN A 145 -6.36 4.64 -9.53
CA ASN A 145 -6.96 5.97 -9.63
C ASN A 145 -8.48 5.98 -9.38
N SER A 146 -9.14 4.82 -9.50
CA SER A 146 -10.57 4.65 -9.23
C SER A 146 -10.86 4.21 -7.79
N GLY A 147 -9.83 4.05 -6.96
CA GLY A 147 -9.94 3.61 -5.56
C GLY A 147 -9.28 2.28 -5.27
N MET A 148 -9.56 1.77 -4.08
CA MET A 148 -9.15 0.45 -3.63
C MET A 148 -9.53 -0.58 -4.69
N HIS A 149 -8.53 -1.35 -5.10
CA HIS A 149 -8.73 -2.47 -6.00
C HIS A 149 -8.50 -3.75 -5.22
N PHE A 150 -9.50 -4.61 -5.26
CA PHE A 150 -9.49 -5.91 -4.64
C PHE A 150 -8.99 -6.92 -5.69
N GLY A 151 -7.68 -6.88 -6.00
CA GLY A 151 -7.05 -7.69 -7.07
C GLY A 151 -6.14 -8.82 -6.57
N GLY A 152 -6.22 -9.98 -7.20
CA GLY A 152 -5.71 -11.29 -6.74
C GLY A 152 -6.86 -12.29 -6.82
N ASN A 153 -6.72 -13.52 -6.32
CA ASN A 153 -7.85 -14.47 -6.19
C ASN A 153 -8.85 -14.02 -5.11
N ILE A 154 -9.44 -12.84 -5.31
CA ILE A 154 -10.00 -11.90 -4.32
C ILE A 154 -11.52 -11.74 -4.46
N GLU A 155 -12.17 -12.39 -5.43
CA GLU A 155 -13.64 -12.37 -5.57
C GLU A 155 -14.36 -12.57 -4.21
N ALA A 156 -13.79 -13.40 -3.32
CA ALA A 156 -14.32 -13.63 -1.97
C ALA A 156 -14.23 -12.43 -1.00
N MET A 157 -13.24 -11.53 -1.11
CA MET A 157 -13.14 -10.36 -0.23
C MET A 157 -13.90 -9.15 -0.78
N GLU A 158 -14.10 -9.07 -2.10
CA GLU A 158 -14.82 -7.95 -2.70
C GLU A 158 -16.29 -7.92 -2.28
N GLU A 159 -16.97 -9.07 -2.30
CA GLU A 159 -18.36 -9.21 -1.86
C GLU A 159 -18.54 -8.80 -0.37
N ASP A 160 -17.64 -9.26 0.51
CA ASP A 160 -17.64 -8.89 1.93
C ASP A 160 -17.49 -7.38 2.15
N TRP A 161 -16.75 -6.69 1.28
CA TRP A 161 -16.57 -5.23 1.35
C TRP A 161 -17.80 -4.47 0.85
N TRP A 162 -18.44 -4.96 -0.21
CA TRP A 162 -19.68 -4.35 -0.69
C TRP A 162 -20.78 -4.46 0.36
N GLU A 163 -20.96 -5.63 1.00
CA GLU A 163 -21.91 -5.78 2.11
C GLU A 163 -21.63 -4.82 3.28
N GLN A 164 -20.35 -4.59 3.58
CA GLN A 164 -19.93 -3.65 4.62
C GLN A 164 -20.26 -2.21 4.26
N LEU A 165 -19.95 -1.76 3.04
CA LEU A 165 -20.28 -0.41 2.58
C LEU A 165 -21.79 -0.20 2.46
N ASP A 166 -22.52 -1.24 2.05
CA ASP A 166 -23.97 -1.29 1.98
C ASP A 166 -24.60 -1.10 3.37
N PHE A 167 -24.12 -1.86 4.37
CA PHE A 167 -24.53 -1.70 5.76
C PHE A 167 -24.23 -0.29 6.29
N LEU A 168 -23.06 0.28 6.00
CA LEU A 168 -22.71 1.65 6.40
C LEU A 168 -23.61 2.67 5.73
N PHE A 169 -24.01 2.43 4.49
CA PHE A 169 -24.93 3.29 3.76
C PHE A 169 -26.28 3.38 4.48
N ASP A 170 -26.83 2.23 4.90
CA ASP A 170 -28.07 2.15 5.67
C ASP A 170 -27.95 2.80 7.05
N GLU A 171 -26.86 2.53 7.77
CA GLU A 171 -26.62 3.09 9.12
C GLU A 171 -26.61 4.62 9.13
N LEU A 172 -26.19 5.22 8.01
CA LEU A 172 -26.05 6.66 7.85
C LEU A 172 -27.23 7.32 7.14
N GLU A 173 -28.26 6.56 6.78
CA GLU A 173 -29.50 7.04 6.15
C GLU A 173 -29.22 7.92 4.92
N LEU A 174 -28.25 7.53 4.07
CA LEU A 174 -27.74 8.36 2.95
C LEU A 174 -28.68 8.44 1.75
N ASP A 175 -29.86 7.82 1.81
CA ASP A 175 -30.85 7.76 0.73
C ASP A 175 -31.33 9.15 0.27
N HIS A 176 -31.22 10.16 1.13
CA HIS A 176 -31.62 11.54 0.81
C HIS A 176 -30.60 12.31 -0.05
N LEU A 177 -29.42 11.74 -0.32
CA LEU A 177 -28.30 12.39 -1.02
C LEU A 177 -28.28 12.14 -2.54
N PHE A 178 -29.42 11.91 -3.17
CA PHE A 178 -29.46 11.71 -4.62
C PHE A 178 -28.85 12.90 -5.38
N GLY A 179 -27.89 12.62 -6.26
CA GLY A 179 -27.12 13.64 -6.98
C GLY A 179 -26.10 14.40 -6.12
N GLU A 180 -25.89 13.97 -4.87
CA GLU A 180 -24.89 14.51 -3.95
C GLU A 180 -23.91 13.41 -3.49
N ILE A 181 -22.75 13.83 -2.95
CA ILE A 181 -21.73 12.92 -2.44
C ILE A 181 -21.72 12.99 -0.90
N GLY A 182 -22.02 11.87 -0.25
CA GLY A 182 -21.75 11.65 1.16
C GLY A 182 -20.26 11.35 1.38
N ILE A 183 -19.64 12.00 2.37
CA ILE A 183 -18.23 11.79 2.70
C ILE A 183 -18.05 11.33 4.12
N ILE A 184 -17.21 10.30 4.25
CA ILE A 184 -16.68 9.84 5.52
C ILE A 184 -15.16 9.84 5.44
N THR A 185 -14.51 10.30 6.51
CA THR A 185 -13.07 10.08 6.70
C THR A 185 -12.84 8.99 7.74
N ILE A 186 -11.92 8.07 7.47
CA ILE A 186 -11.52 7.00 8.40
C ILE A 186 -10.01 6.92 8.53
N SER A 187 -9.53 6.22 9.57
CA SER A 187 -8.14 5.78 9.59
C SER A 187 -7.97 4.64 8.59
N GLU A 188 -6.99 4.73 7.69
CA GLU A 188 -6.69 3.65 6.74
C GLU A 188 -6.33 2.33 7.44
N GLU A 189 -5.70 2.40 8.61
CA GLU A 189 -5.45 1.21 9.44
C GLU A 189 -6.73 0.55 9.93
N ASP A 190 -7.77 1.34 10.23
CA ASP A 190 -9.05 0.77 10.68
C ASP A 190 -9.73 0.05 9.51
N PHE A 191 -9.57 0.56 8.29
CA PHE A 191 -10.13 -0.05 7.08
C PHE A 191 -9.61 -1.47 6.84
N HIS A 192 -8.32 -1.73 7.01
CA HIS A 192 -7.79 -3.04 6.65
C HIS A 192 -7.90 -4.12 7.74
N ASP A 193 -8.11 -3.71 9.00
CA ASP A 193 -7.91 -4.60 10.16
C ASP A 193 -9.11 -4.64 11.11
N LYS A 194 -10.22 -3.97 10.78
CA LYS A 194 -11.40 -3.89 11.64
C LYS A 194 -12.71 -4.03 10.88
N THR A 195 -13.78 -4.30 11.63
CA THR A 195 -15.14 -4.18 11.11
C THR A 195 -15.61 -2.73 11.17
N ILE A 196 -16.58 -2.36 10.32
CA ILE A 196 -17.15 -1.01 10.30
C ILE A 196 -17.62 -0.52 11.67
N ALA A 197 -18.15 -1.41 12.50
CA ALA A 197 -18.62 -1.07 13.85
C ALA A 197 -17.50 -0.52 14.77
N ASP A 198 -16.24 -0.84 14.47
CA ASP A 198 -15.06 -0.40 15.21
C ASP A 198 -14.32 0.76 14.52
N PHE A 199 -14.82 1.26 13.39
CA PHE A 199 -14.17 2.33 12.64
C PHE A 199 -14.18 3.62 13.46
N ARG A 200 -13.00 4.25 13.56
CA ARG A 200 -12.92 5.64 14.02
C ARG A 200 -13.09 6.53 12.81
N TRP A 201 -14.34 6.90 12.56
CA TRP A 201 -14.73 7.68 11.40
C TRP A 201 -15.20 9.09 11.78
N SER A 202 -15.19 9.99 10.81
CA SER A 202 -15.80 11.31 10.93
C SER A 202 -16.70 11.58 9.72
N GLY A 203 -17.94 12.03 9.96
CA GLY A 203 -18.96 12.22 8.92
C GLY A 203 -20.39 11.94 9.42
N PRO A 204 -21.34 11.68 8.50
CA PRO A 204 -21.23 11.98 7.09
C PRO A 204 -21.26 13.51 6.91
N LYS A 205 -20.40 14.04 6.04
CA LYS A 205 -20.58 15.39 5.51
C LYS A 205 -21.17 15.24 4.12
N SER A 206 -22.32 15.87 3.84
CA SER A 206 -22.77 15.99 2.45
C SER A 206 -21.97 17.09 1.75
N ILE A 207 -21.37 16.75 0.61
CA ILE A 207 -20.95 17.77 -0.35
C ILE A 207 -22.12 18.04 -1.28
N ASN A 208 -22.76 19.18 -1.04
CA ASN A 208 -23.39 19.92 -2.12
C ASN A 208 -22.45 21.03 -2.61
N VAL A 209 -22.83 21.71 -3.69
CA VAL A 209 -22.06 22.81 -4.32
C VAL A 209 -21.59 23.87 -3.30
N THR A 210 -22.33 24.08 -2.21
CA THR A 210 -22.00 25.08 -1.16
C THR A 210 -20.94 24.59 -0.16
N THR A 211 -20.82 23.28 0.06
CA THR A 211 -19.77 22.66 0.90
C THR A 211 -18.46 22.46 0.13
N ARG A 212 -18.54 22.33 -1.20
CA ARG A 212 -17.37 22.20 -2.10
C ARG A 212 -16.34 23.32 -1.90
N GLU A 213 -16.78 24.58 -1.93
CA GLU A 213 -15.87 25.73 -1.77
C GLU A 213 -15.13 25.72 -0.43
N LYS A 214 -15.81 25.25 0.64
CA LYS A 214 -15.21 25.15 1.98
C LYS A 214 -14.14 24.06 2.04
N LEU A 215 -14.32 22.97 1.32
CA LEU A 215 -13.35 21.88 1.23
C LEU A 215 -12.12 22.29 0.43
N GLY A 216 -12.27 23.08 -0.63
CA GLY A 216 -11.14 23.65 -1.37
C GLY A 216 -10.13 24.37 -0.48
N PHE A 217 -10.59 25.09 0.55
CA PHE A 217 -9.71 25.71 1.54
C PHE A 217 -8.90 24.72 2.39
N TRP A 218 -9.37 23.48 2.56
CA TRP A 218 -8.72 22.47 3.40
C TRP A 218 -7.84 21.51 2.61
N ILE A 219 -8.27 21.09 1.42
CA ILE A 219 -7.59 20.05 0.63
C ILE A 219 -6.83 20.59 -0.59
N GLY A 220 -7.05 21.86 -0.94
CA GLY A 220 -6.51 22.49 -2.16
C GLY A 220 -7.39 22.25 -3.38
N GLU A 221 -7.33 23.16 -4.35
CA GLU A 221 -8.12 23.10 -5.60
C GLU A 221 -7.79 21.86 -6.43
N ASP A 222 -6.51 21.45 -6.49
CA ASP A 222 -6.08 20.29 -7.28
C ASP A 222 -6.81 19.00 -6.83
N LYS A 223 -6.79 18.70 -5.52
CA LYS A 223 -7.50 17.54 -4.94
C LYS A 223 -9.02 17.69 -5.03
N LEU A 224 -9.53 18.92 -4.95
CA LEU A 224 -10.97 19.20 -5.05
C LEU A 224 -11.51 18.89 -6.45
N ASP A 225 -10.78 19.26 -7.49
CA ASP A 225 -11.18 19.00 -8.88
C ASP A 225 -10.95 17.55 -9.29
N GLU A 226 -9.86 16.93 -8.82
CA GLU A 226 -9.57 15.50 -9.01
C GLU A 226 -10.72 14.62 -8.51
N HIS A 227 -11.12 14.81 -7.25
CA HIS A 227 -12.09 13.92 -6.62
C HIS A 227 -13.54 14.39 -6.76
N PHE A 228 -13.83 15.68 -6.91
CA PHE A 228 -15.21 16.15 -6.81
C PHE A 228 -15.70 16.83 -8.08
N SER A 229 -15.05 16.72 -9.23
CA SER A 229 -15.63 17.24 -10.47
C SER A 229 -16.75 16.33 -11.01
N GLN A 230 -17.65 16.86 -11.86
CA GLN A 230 -18.65 16.04 -12.57
C GLN A 230 -18.05 14.95 -13.46
N ASN A 231 -16.75 15.04 -13.74
CA ASN A 231 -16.00 14.06 -14.52
C ASN A 231 -15.20 13.10 -13.62
N SER A 232 -15.27 13.26 -12.29
CA SER A 232 -14.60 12.38 -11.33
C SER A 232 -15.35 11.05 -11.21
N TYR A 233 -14.63 10.01 -10.81
CA TYR A 233 -15.17 8.66 -10.71
C TYR A 233 -16.14 8.46 -9.52
N ILE A 234 -16.22 9.40 -8.57
CA ILE A 234 -17.16 9.36 -7.43
C ILE A 234 -18.40 10.24 -7.63
N TRP A 235 -18.53 10.94 -8.76
CA TRP A 235 -19.65 11.87 -8.96
C TRP A 235 -20.91 11.12 -9.44
N PRO A 236 -21.99 11.06 -8.64
CA PRO A 236 -23.20 10.30 -9.00
C PRO A 236 -24.10 11.07 -9.97
N SER A 237 -25.03 10.36 -10.62
CA SER A 237 -26.16 10.95 -11.31
C SER A 237 -27.30 11.39 -10.37
N ASP A 238 -28.30 12.09 -10.89
CA ASP A 238 -29.46 12.58 -10.10
C ASP A 238 -30.35 11.47 -9.50
N ASN A 239 -30.17 10.22 -9.94
CA ASN A 239 -30.88 9.04 -9.43
C ASN A 239 -29.98 8.13 -8.59
N GLU A 240 -28.76 8.56 -8.30
CA GLU A 240 -27.78 7.80 -7.54
C GLU A 240 -27.37 8.57 -6.30
N SER A 241 -27.11 7.84 -5.22
CA SER A 241 -26.51 8.38 -4.01
C SER A 241 -25.14 7.72 -3.84
N CYS A 242 -24.10 8.53 -3.67
CA CYS A 242 -22.72 8.05 -3.55
C CYS A 242 -22.16 8.32 -2.15
N LEU A 243 -21.56 7.28 -1.56
CA LEU A 243 -20.73 7.38 -0.38
C LEU A 243 -19.25 7.26 -0.77
N ALA A 244 -18.48 8.31 -0.54
CA ALA A 244 -17.04 8.35 -0.78
C ALA A 244 -16.25 8.29 0.54
N LEU A 245 -15.27 7.39 0.61
CA LEU A 245 -14.42 7.16 1.76
C LEU A 245 -13.03 7.75 1.50
N PHE A 246 -12.57 8.55 2.46
CA PHE A 246 -11.24 9.13 2.47
C PHE A 246 -10.50 8.78 3.75
N THR A 247 -9.18 8.86 3.72
CA THR A 247 -8.40 8.92 4.95
C THR A 247 -8.58 10.28 5.63
N ASN A 248 -8.15 10.39 6.90
CA ASN A 248 -8.19 11.66 7.63
C ASN A 248 -7.33 12.78 7.01
N ASP A 249 -6.34 12.44 6.20
CA ASP A 249 -5.49 13.36 5.42
C ASP A 249 -5.98 13.57 3.97
N TRP A 250 -7.21 13.15 3.66
CA TRP A 250 -7.85 13.33 2.35
C TRP A 250 -7.10 12.62 1.22
N THR A 251 -6.69 11.38 1.49
CA THR A 251 -6.32 10.40 0.47
C THR A 251 -7.55 9.58 0.15
N PHE A 252 -7.87 9.44 -1.13
CA PHE A 252 -9.02 8.65 -1.55
C PHE A 252 -8.82 7.16 -1.25
N ILE A 253 -9.85 6.53 -0.67
CA ILE A 253 -9.87 5.09 -0.39
C ILE A 253 -10.75 4.39 -1.42
N THR A 254 -12.07 4.58 -1.36
CA THR A 254 -13.03 3.93 -2.27
C THR A 254 -14.35 4.70 -2.27
N SER A 255 -15.26 4.34 -3.17
CA SER A 255 -16.61 4.88 -3.24
C SER A 255 -17.63 3.79 -3.53
N TYR A 256 -18.82 3.94 -2.96
CA TYR A 256 -19.96 3.05 -3.17
C TYR A 256 -21.16 3.86 -3.63
N THR A 257 -21.87 3.37 -4.64
CA THR A 257 -23.03 4.07 -5.23
C THR A 257 -24.23 3.13 -5.25
N ARG A 258 -25.39 3.63 -4.81
CA ARG A 258 -26.68 2.95 -4.94
C ARG A 258 -27.61 3.71 -5.87
N HIS A 259 -28.35 2.99 -6.69
CA HIS A 259 -29.39 3.59 -7.53
C HIS A 259 -30.69 3.72 -6.72
N ARG A 260 -31.51 4.74 -7.03
CA ARG A 260 -32.80 4.99 -6.35
C ARG A 260 -33.70 3.75 -6.33
N ASP A 261 -33.70 3.01 -7.43
CA ASP A 261 -34.53 1.81 -7.59
C ASP A 261 -34.13 0.69 -6.61
N ASP A 262 -32.91 0.68 -6.09
CA ASP A 262 -32.42 -0.33 -5.13
C ASP A 262 -32.78 0.03 -3.67
N ILE A 263 -33.28 1.24 -3.43
CA ILE A 263 -33.58 1.80 -2.09
C ILE A 263 -35.09 1.79 -1.81
N GLU A 264 -35.94 1.89 -2.83
CA GLU A 264 -37.39 2.14 -2.70
C GLU A 264 -38.28 0.87 -2.52
N ASP A 265 -37.73 -0.30 -2.16
CA ASP A 265 -38.50 -1.55 -1.94
C ASP A 265 -38.82 -1.88 -0.45
#